data_AF-A0A1E3P891-F1
#
_entry.id   AF-A0A1E3P891-F1
#
_cell.length_a   1.000
_cell.length_b   1.000
_cell.length_c   1.000
_cell.angle_alpha   90.00
_cell.angle_beta   90.00
_cell.angle_gamma   90.00
#
_symmetry.space_group_name_H-M   'P 1'
#
loop_
_entity.id
_entity.type
_entity.pdbx_description
1 polymer ?
#
loop_
_entity_poly.entity_id
_entity_poly.type
_entity_poly.pdbx_seq_one_letter_code
_entity_poly.pdbx_strand_id
1 'polypeptide(L)'
;MVWPFSQNKGSSTLRSEKKAEEELLKELPEDLGKFLKFKNRERFKFEDKADDSKFKLHKQQNPVKAIPLTNCADFQLAMVNCLNNGSTTDKLTMCNKESKRYQDCFKLQRNLLLKLGIEHANSIEKYDKIERAADDIGVQWFEEVKDPEVIPDKVLEHVYDKRDEIWK
;
A
#
# COMPACT_ATOMS: atom_id res chain seq x y z
N MET A 1 32.58 -28.89 0.93
CA MET A 1 32.12 -28.19 -0.28
C MET A 1 31.18 -27.09 0.16
N VAL A 2 31.61 -25.83 0.11
CA VAL A 2 30.80 -24.65 0.47
C VAL A 2 30.96 -23.64 -0.65
N TRP A 3 29.85 -23.30 -1.29
CA TRP A 3 29.74 -22.28 -2.34
C TRP A 3 29.40 -20.93 -1.70
N PRO A 4 30.06 -19.82 -2.07
CA PRO A 4 29.65 -18.49 -1.63
C PRO A 4 29.11 -17.65 -2.81
N PHE A 5 27.85 -17.26 -2.76
CA PHE A 5 27.26 -16.14 -3.51
C PHE A 5 26.06 -15.65 -2.69
N SER A 6 25.70 -14.38 -2.57
CA SER A 6 26.30 -13.07 -2.87
C SER A 6 25.24 -12.10 -2.33
N GLN A 7 25.62 -11.21 -1.40
CA GLN A 7 24.78 -10.10 -0.98
C GLN A 7 25.12 -8.83 -1.80
N ASN A 8 24.14 -7.94 -1.88
CA ASN A 8 24.19 -6.53 -2.28
C ASN A 8 24.15 -6.16 -3.78
N LYS A 9 22.95 -5.80 -4.25
CA LYS A 9 22.74 -4.85 -5.36
C LYS A 9 21.84 -3.70 -4.89
N GLY A 10 22.45 -2.60 -4.44
CA GLY A 10 21.72 -1.38 -4.04
C GLY A 10 22.58 -0.11 -3.95
N SER A 11 23.85 -0.14 -4.33
CA SER A 11 24.80 0.96 -4.08
C SER A 11 25.41 1.59 -5.35
N SER A 12 25.20 1.02 -6.55
CA SER A 12 25.92 1.46 -7.76
C SER A 12 25.27 2.62 -8.50
N THR A 13 23.93 2.74 -8.47
CA THR A 13 23.17 3.75 -9.24
C THR A 13 23.24 5.16 -8.65
N LEU A 14 23.16 5.30 -7.32
CA LEU A 14 23.30 6.61 -6.65
C LEU A 14 24.69 7.26 -6.80
N ARG A 15 25.72 6.44 -7.06
CA ARG A 15 27.10 6.92 -7.23
C ARG A 15 27.38 7.37 -8.65
N SER A 16 26.70 6.79 -9.65
CA SER A 16 26.81 7.22 -11.05
C SER A 16 26.07 8.53 -11.32
N GLU A 17 24.91 8.76 -10.70
CA GLU A 17 24.14 9.99 -10.89
C GLU A 17 24.86 11.22 -10.32
N LYS A 18 25.44 11.10 -9.12
CA LYS A 18 26.23 12.19 -8.52
C LYS A 18 27.47 12.55 -9.36
N LYS A 19 28.08 11.56 -10.00
CA LYS A 19 29.27 11.75 -10.84
C LYS A 19 28.92 12.44 -12.15
N ALA A 20 27.79 12.06 -12.75
CA ALA A 20 27.25 12.71 -13.95
C ALA A 20 26.84 14.16 -13.68
N GLU A 21 26.21 14.43 -12.53
CA GLU A 21 25.83 15.80 -12.13
C GLU A 21 27.06 16.69 -11.89
N GLU A 22 28.12 16.13 -11.30
CA GLU A 22 29.37 16.84 -11.03
C GLU A 22 30.19 17.11 -12.30
N GLU A 23 30.10 16.25 -13.31
CA GLU A 23 30.70 16.47 -14.65
C GLU A 23 29.91 17.52 -15.44
N LEU A 24 28.57 17.46 -15.44
CA LEU A 24 27.73 18.44 -16.12
C LEU A 24 27.95 19.85 -15.56
N LEU A 25 28.09 19.98 -14.23
CA LEU A 25 28.34 21.26 -13.56
C LEU A 25 29.72 21.88 -13.87
N LYS A 26 30.68 21.11 -14.41
CA LYS A 26 31.99 21.64 -14.83
C LYS A 26 31.97 22.22 -16.24
N GLU A 27 31.02 21.81 -17.07
CA GLU A 27 30.88 22.29 -18.46
C GLU A 27 30.04 23.56 -18.57
N LEU A 28 29.33 23.94 -17.50
CA LEU A 28 28.46 25.11 -17.50
C LEU A 28 29.23 26.40 -17.16
N PRO A 29 28.90 27.54 -17.81
CA PRO A 29 29.42 28.85 -17.45
C PRO A 29 29.18 29.16 -15.96
N GLU A 30 30.13 29.78 -15.28
CA GLU A 30 30.08 29.99 -13.82
C GLU A 30 28.77 30.65 -13.33
N ASP A 31 28.20 31.54 -14.15
CA ASP A 31 26.94 32.25 -13.85
C ASP A 31 25.72 31.31 -13.87
N LEU A 32 25.65 30.39 -14.84
CA LEU A 32 24.58 29.39 -14.89
C LEU A 32 24.76 28.30 -13.82
N GLY A 33 26.01 27.90 -13.53
CA GLY A 33 26.30 26.95 -12.47
C GLY A 33 25.90 27.47 -11.09
N LYS A 34 26.13 28.77 -10.83
CA LYS A 34 25.64 29.46 -9.62
C LYS A 34 24.13 29.57 -9.61
N PHE A 35 23.50 29.92 -10.75
CA PHE A 35 22.04 30.05 -10.85
C PHE A 35 21.31 28.71 -10.61
N LEU A 36 21.82 27.60 -11.17
CA LEU A 36 21.28 26.26 -10.93
C LEU A 36 21.48 25.81 -9.49
N LYS A 37 22.66 26.07 -8.89
CA LYS A 37 22.88 25.82 -7.45
C LYS A 37 21.93 26.64 -6.58
N PHE A 38 21.65 27.90 -6.94
CA PHE A 38 20.74 28.76 -6.19
C PHE A 38 19.28 28.31 -6.33
N LYS A 39 18.80 28.05 -7.56
CA LYS A 39 17.45 27.52 -7.81
C LYS A 39 17.23 26.13 -7.22
N ASN A 40 18.22 25.22 -7.25
CA ASN A 40 18.10 23.92 -6.60
C ASN A 40 18.09 24.04 -5.06
N ARG A 41 18.69 25.08 -4.49
CA ARG A 41 18.68 25.29 -3.03
C ARG A 41 17.37 25.88 -2.51
N GLU A 42 16.67 26.66 -3.34
CA GLU A 42 15.37 27.25 -3.00
C GLU A 42 14.19 26.34 -3.36
N ARG A 43 14.29 25.51 -4.41
CA ARG A 43 13.22 24.59 -4.83
C ARG A 43 13.00 23.41 -3.86
N PHE A 44 13.89 23.19 -2.87
CA PHE A 44 13.79 22.12 -1.86
C PHE A 44 13.68 22.61 -0.40
N LYS A 45 13.30 23.87 -0.18
CA LYS A 45 12.91 24.37 1.15
C LYS A 45 11.48 24.86 1.14
N PHE A 46 10.55 23.98 0.80
CA PHE A 46 9.22 24.06 1.36
C PHE A 46 9.16 23.10 2.55
N GLU A 47 8.49 23.56 3.60
CA GLU A 47 8.26 22.87 4.87
C GLU A 47 7.73 21.43 4.65
N ASP A 48 7.97 20.51 5.61
CA ASP A 48 7.31 19.18 5.79
C ASP A 48 8.22 18.01 6.23
N LYS A 49 9.40 18.25 6.82
CA LYS A 49 10.20 17.13 7.40
C LYS A 49 9.48 16.41 8.54
N ALA A 50 8.64 17.11 9.30
CA ALA A 50 7.90 16.53 10.41
C ALA A 50 6.76 15.60 9.91
N ASP A 51 6.01 16.01 8.89
CA ASP A 51 4.89 15.22 8.36
C ASP A 51 5.37 13.97 7.63
N ASP A 52 6.44 14.07 6.84
CA ASP A 52 7.03 12.91 6.16
C ASP A 52 7.61 11.89 7.16
N SER A 53 8.21 12.33 8.27
CA SER A 53 8.69 11.42 9.31
C SER A 53 7.55 10.69 10.05
N LYS A 54 6.46 11.40 10.37
CA LYS A 54 5.29 10.86 11.05
C LYS A 54 4.54 9.90 10.14
N PHE A 55 4.37 10.25 8.86
CA PHE A 55 3.75 9.39 7.87
C PHE A 55 4.60 8.14 7.59
N LYS A 56 5.92 8.27 7.44
CA LYS A 56 6.82 7.11 7.31
C LYS A 56 6.70 6.15 8.48
N LEU A 57 6.68 6.68 9.71
CA LEU A 57 6.48 5.87 10.91
C LEU A 57 5.11 5.17 10.88
N HIS A 58 4.05 5.92 10.53
CA HIS A 58 2.69 5.39 10.43
C HIS A 58 2.60 4.26 9.39
N LYS A 59 3.19 4.42 8.20
CA LYS A 59 3.22 3.39 7.15
C LYS A 59 4.07 2.16 7.54
N GLN A 60 5.12 2.35 8.34
CA GLN A 60 5.90 1.24 8.89
C GLN A 60 5.14 0.47 9.98
N GLN A 61 4.38 1.16 10.82
CA GLN A 61 3.55 0.56 11.87
C GLN A 61 2.31 -0.14 11.29
N ASN A 62 1.77 0.39 10.20
CA ASN A 62 0.60 -0.14 9.50
C ASN A 62 1.00 -0.54 8.07
N PRO A 63 1.78 -1.61 7.85
CA PRO A 63 1.98 -2.11 6.50
C PRO A 63 0.64 -2.57 5.93
N VAL A 64 0.48 -2.57 4.61
CA VAL A 64 -0.79 -2.97 3.94
C VAL A 64 -1.32 -4.33 4.41
N LYS A 65 -0.42 -5.25 4.76
CA LYS A 65 -0.76 -6.59 5.27
C LYS A 65 -1.25 -6.60 6.73
N ALA A 66 -1.01 -5.54 7.48
CA ALA A 66 -1.40 -5.36 8.88
C ALA A 66 -2.44 -4.24 9.05
N ILE A 67 -2.95 -3.68 7.95
CA ILE A 67 -4.09 -2.76 8.02
C ILE A 67 -5.25 -3.52 8.66
N PRO A 68 -5.91 -2.93 9.68
CA PRO A 68 -7.10 -3.52 10.25
C PRO A 68 -8.21 -3.55 9.19
N LEU A 69 -8.56 -4.74 8.73
CA LEU A 69 -9.65 -4.92 7.76
C LEU A 69 -10.97 -4.99 8.52
N THR A 70 -11.46 -3.84 8.95
CA THR A 70 -12.62 -3.75 9.85
C THR A 70 -13.85 -4.43 9.26
N ASN A 71 -14.02 -4.34 7.93
CA ASN A 71 -15.09 -5.01 7.21
C ASN A 71 -15.01 -6.55 7.23
N CYS A 72 -13.84 -7.13 7.47
CA CYS A 72 -13.66 -8.58 7.58
C CYS A 72 -13.74 -9.10 9.03
N ALA A 73 -13.92 -8.22 10.02
CA ALA A 73 -13.93 -8.59 11.43
C ALA A 73 -15.08 -9.55 11.79
N ASP A 74 -16.26 -9.37 11.18
CA ASP A 74 -17.41 -10.25 11.41
C ASP A 74 -17.17 -11.66 10.88
N PHE A 75 -16.52 -11.79 9.72
CA PHE A 75 -16.12 -13.10 9.18
C PHE A 75 -15.05 -13.77 10.05
N GLN A 76 -14.10 -12.98 10.58
CA GLN A 76 -13.12 -13.48 11.52
C GLN A 76 -13.79 -13.99 12.80
N LEU A 77 -14.75 -13.24 13.33
CA LEU A 77 -15.52 -13.62 14.51
C LEU A 77 -16.33 -14.90 14.25
N ALA A 78 -16.98 -15.01 13.09
CA ALA A 78 -17.70 -16.21 12.69
C ALA A 78 -16.79 -17.44 12.60
N MET A 79 -15.59 -17.29 12.03
CA MET A 79 -14.57 -18.35 11.98
C MET A 79 -14.14 -18.77 13.39
N VAL A 80 -13.81 -17.82 14.27
CA VAL A 80 -13.41 -18.12 15.67
C VAL A 80 -14.56 -18.77 16.44
N ASN A 81 -15.79 -18.29 16.27
CA ASN A 81 -16.97 -18.87 16.89
C ASN A 81 -17.21 -20.30 16.43
N CYS A 82 -16.99 -20.60 15.16
CA CYS A 82 -17.07 -21.98 14.66
C CYS A 82 -15.98 -22.87 15.30
N LEU A 83 -14.74 -22.38 15.42
CA LEU A 83 -13.65 -23.15 16.03
C LEU A 83 -13.92 -23.46 17.52
N ASN A 84 -14.55 -22.54 18.24
CA ASN A 84 -14.86 -22.70 19.66
C ASN A 84 -16.15 -23.49 19.90
N ASN A 85 -17.22 -23.15 19.18
CA ASN A 85 -18.60 -23.58 19.47
C ASN A 85 -19.26 -24.40 18.35
N GLY A 86 -18.59 -24.62 17.21
CA GLY A 86 -19.12 -25.35 16.07
C GLY A 86 -19.31 -26.84 16.31
N SER A 87 -19.97 -27.52 15.37
CA SER A 87 -20.14 -28.97 15.41
C SER A 87 -18.79 -29.69 15.35
N THR A 88 -18.74 -30.95 15.80
CA THR A 88 -17.52 -31.78 15.68
C THR A 88 -17.08 -31.94 14.23
N THR A 89 -18.04 -32.05 13.30
CA THR A 89 -17.77 -32.07 11.86
C THR A 89 -17.18 -30.77 11.34
N ASP A 90 -17.70 -29.62 11.78
CA ASP A 90 -17.16 -28.33 11.34
C ASP A 90 -15.73 -28.13 11.85
N LYS A 91 -15.48 -28.46 13.13
CA LYS A 91 -14.14 -28.41 13.73
C LYS A 91 -13.16 -29.37 13.05
N LEU A 92 -13.59 -30.57 12.68
CA LEU A 92 -12.77 -31.52 11.90
C LEU A 92 -12.37 -30.95 10.54
N THR A 93 -13.24 -30.17 9.90
CA THR A 93 -12.94 -29.46 8.65
C THR A 93 -12.26 -28.10 8.88
N MET A 94 -11.84 -27.79 10.11
CA MET A 94 -11.26 -26.48 10.48
C MET A 94 -12.16 -25.30 10.10
N CYS A 95 -13.48 -25.48 10.19
CA CYS A 95 -14.46 -24.45 9.83
C CYS A 95 -14.26 -23.91 8.42
N ASN A 96 -13.97 -24.79 7.46
CA ASN A 96 -13.56 -24.45 6.09
C ASN A 96 -14.46 -23.38 5.44
N LYS A 97 -15.78 -23.45 5.67
CA LYS A 97 -16.74 -22.46 5.14
C LYS A 97 -16.46 -21.03 5.66
N GLU A 98 -16.39 -20.86 6.98
CA GLU A 98 -16.16 -19.54 7.59
C GLU A 98 -14.72 -19.08 7.38
N SER A 99 -13.77 -20.01 7.41
CA SER A 99 -12.37 -19.74 7.09
C SER A 99 -12.21 -19.23 5.66
N LYS A 100 -12.87 -19.87 4.68
CA LYS A 100 -12.86 -19.44 3.28
C LYS A 100 -13.47 -18.05 3.12
N ARG A 101 -14.62 -17.78 3.72
CA ARG A 101 -15.25 -16.44 3.68
C ARG A 101 -14.33 -15.35 4.22
N TYR A 102 -13.66 -15.61 5.35
CA TYR A 102 -12.69 -14.67 5.90
C TYR A 102 -11.50 -14.44 4.95
N GLN A 103 -10.95 -15.51 4.37
CA GLN A 103 -9.84 -15.41 3.40
C GLN A 103 -10.25 -14.65 2.13
N ASP A 104 -11.46 -14.88 1.63
CA ASP A 104 -11.97 -14.21 0.44
C ASP A 104 -12.15 -12.70 0.70
N CYS A 105 -12.70 -12.33 1.88
CA CYS A 105 -12.79 -10.94 2.31
C CYS A 105 -11.41 -10.29 2.40
N PHE A 106 -10.46 -10.99 3.06
CA PHE A 106 -9.10 -10.49 3.24
C PHE A 106 -8.40 -10.24 1.89
N LYS A 107 -8.55 -11.16 0.93
CA LYS A 107 -7.98 -11.02 -0.41
C LYS A 107 -8.61 -9.86 -1.18
N LEU A 108 -9.93 -9.75 -1.17
CA LEU A 108 -10.66 -8.69 -1.86
C LEU A 108 -10.21 -7.33 -1.33
N GLN A 109 -10.23 -7.17 -0.01
CA GLN A 109 -9.88 -5.93 0.66
C GLN A 109 -8.44 -5.51 0.35
N ARG A 110 -7.49 -6.45 0.37
CA ARG A 110 -6.11 -6.18 -0.02
C ARG A 110 -6.00 -5.73 -1.48
N ASN A 111 -6.75 -6.35 -2.38
CA ASN A 111 -6.77 -5.95 -3.80
C ASN A 111 -7.38 -4.55 -3.98
N LEU A 112 -8.44 -4.22 -3.26
CA LEU A 112 -9.05 -2.87 -3.28
C LEU A 112 -8.05 -1.80 -2.81
N LEU A 113 -7.36 -2.04 -1.68
CA LEU A 113 -6.34 -1.13 -1.15
C LEU A 113 -5.22 -0.85 -2.18
N LEU A 114 -4.75 -1.90 -2.86
CA LEU A 114 -3.74 -1.78 -3.91
C LEU A 114 -4.27 -0.99 -5.13
N LYS A 115 -5.50 -1.26 -5.57
CA LYS A 115 -6.11 -0.57 -6.72
C LYS A 115 -6.44 0.90 -6.45
N LEU A 116 -6.77 1.23 -5.21
CA LEU A 116 -6.94 2.62 -4.73
C LEU A 116 -5.61 3.36 -4.56
N GLY A 117 -4.48 2.63 -4.60
CA GLY A 117 -3.14 3.21 -4.64
C GLY A 117 -2.53 3.49 -3.27
N ILE A 118 -2.85 2.69 -2.24
CA ILE A 118 -2.34 2.88 -0.88
C ILE A 118 -0.80 2.96 -0.79
N GLU A 119 -0.10 2.29 -1.70
CA GLU A 119 1.37 2.31 -1.77
C GLU A 119 1.92 3.71 -2.11
N HIS A 120 1.14 4.51 -2.83
CA HIS A 120 1.49 5.86 -3.25
C HIS A 120 1.02 6.94 -2.27
N ALA A 121 0.26 6.58 -1.22
CA ALA A 121 -0.17 7.54 -0.21
C ALA A 121 1.05 8.27 0.36
N ASN A 122 0.93 9.58 0.51
CA ASN A 122 2.00 10.47 0.98
C ASN A 122 1.62 11.25 2.24
N SER A 123 0.43 11.02 2.79
CA SER A 123 -0.04 11.57 4.05
C SER A 123 -0.92 10.55 4.78
N ILE A 124 -1.03 10.70 6.10
CA ILE A 124 -1.91 9.86 6.93
C ILE A 124 -3.37 10.05 6.49
N GLU A 125 -3.78 11.28 6.20
CA GLU A 125 -5.14 11.56 5.75
C GLU A 125 -5.52 10.80 4.47
N LYS A 126 -4.62 10.76 3.47
CA LYS A 126 -4.86 9.98 2.25
C LYS A 126 -4.87 8.48 2.53
N TYR A 127 -3.99 8.03 3.40
CA TYR A 127 -3.95 6.63 3.82
C TYR A 127 -5.29 6.19 4.44
N ASP A 128 -5.80 6.96 5.41
CA ASP A 128 -7.08 6.70 6.06
C ASP A 128 -8.26 6.78 5.08
N LYS A 129 -8.25 7.73 4.14
CA LYS A 129 -9.29 7.84 3.09
C LYS A 129 -9.30 6.61 2.19
N ILE A 130 -8.13 6.10 1.80
CA ILE A 130 -8.01 4.88 1.00
C ILE A 130 -8.49 3.66 1.78
N GLU A 131 -8.12 3.54 3.06
CA GLU A 131 -8.58 2.45 3.92
C GLU A 131 -10.11 2.42 4.03
N ARG A 132 -10.74 3.55 4.34
CA ARG A 132 -12.20 3.64 4.43
C ARG A 132 -12.89 3.36 3.09
N ALA A 133 -12.38 3.91 2.00
CA ALA A 133 -12.94 3.64 0.68
C ALA A 133 -12.84 2.16 0.30
N ALA A 134 -11.72 1.50 0.66
CA ALA A 134 -11.59 0.06 0.47
C ALA A 134 -12.62 -0.71 1.31
N ASP A 135 -12.78 -0.35 2.60
CA ASP A 135 -13.76 -0.97 3.50
C ASP A 135 -15.20 -0.84 2.95
N ASP A 136 -15.60 0.37 2.56
CA ASP A 136 -16.93 0.68 2.02
C ASP A 136 -17.23 -0.12 0.75
N ILE A 137 -16.30 -0.13 -0.21
CA ILE A 137 -16.43 -0.90 -1.45
C ILE A 137 -16.46 -2.40 -1.13
N GLY A 138 -15.59 -2.85 -0.22
CA GLY A 138 -15.54 -4.25 0.21
C GLY A 138 -16.90 -4.71 0.75
N VAL A 139 -17.51 -3.95 1.66
CA VAL A 139 -18.85 -4.28 2.22
C VAL A 139 -19.91 -4.27 1.14
N GLN A 140 -19.91 -3.27 0.26
CA GLN A 140 -20.96 -3.12 -0.75
C GLN A 140 -20.95 -4.26 -1.78
N TRP A 141 -19.76 -4.73 -2.18
CA TRP A 141 -19.61 -5.64 -3.32
C TRP A 141 -19.21 -7.06 -2.94
N PHE A 142 -18.98 -7.36 -1.65
CA PHE A 142 -18.48 -8.67 -1.21
C PHE A 142 -19.29 -9.85 -1.76
N GLU A 143 -20.61 -9.79 -1.70
CA GLU A 143 -21.49 -10.89 -2.15
C GLU A 143 -21.57 -11.00 -3.69
N GLU A 144 -21.27 -9.93 -4.42
CA GLU A 144 -21.24 -9.94 -5.90
C GLU A 144 -19.90 -10.46 -6.44
N VAL A 145 -18.82 -10.31 -5.66
CA VAL A 145 -17.48 -10.76 -6.03
C VAL A 145 -17.32 -12.26 -5.73
N LYS A 146 -17.43 -13.08 -6.78
CA LYS A 146 -17.25 -14.54 -6.67
C LYS A 146 -15.80 -14.96 -6.47
N ASP A 147 -14.86 -14.23 -7.06
CA ASP A 147 -13.44 -14.47 -6.94
C ASP A 147 -12.75 -13.16 -6.49
N PRO A 148 -12.16 -13.12 -5.30
CA PRO A 148 -11.52 -11.92 -4.78
C PRO A 148 -10.29 -11.47 -5.59
N GLU A 149 -9.73 -12.33 -6.45
CA GLU A 149 -8.61 -12.00 -7.34
C GLU A 149 -9.09 -11.34 -8.65
N VAL A 150 -10.35 -11.56 -9.03
CA VAL A 150 -10.95 -11.01 -10.25
C VAL A 150 -12.05 -10.03 -9.89
N ILE A 151 -11.67 -8.74 -9.82
CA ILE A 151 -12.61 -7.65 -9.54
C ILE A 151 -13.49 -7.43 -10.79
N PRO A 152 -14.83 -7.55 -10.69
CA PRO A 152 -15.73 -7.27 -11.80
C PRO A 152 -15.63 -5.82 -12.29
N ASP A 153 -15.85 -5.57 -13.59
CA ASP A 153 -15.72 -4.24 -14.20
C ASP A 153 -16.56 -3.17 -13.48
N LYS A 154 -17.77 -3.52 -13.04
CA LYS A 154 -18.66 -2.63 -12.28
C LYS A 154 -18.07 -2.19 -10.93
N VAL A 155 -17.38 -3.09 -10.25
CA VAL A 155 -16.68 -2.78 -8.99
C VAL A 155 -15.44 -1.95 -9.29
N LEU A 156 -14.74 -2.26 -10.38
CA LEU A 156 -13.54 -1.55 -10.81
C LEU A 156 -13.83 -0.09 -11.18
N GLU A 157 -14.96 0.17 -11.85
CA GLU A 157 -15.44 1.52 -12.14
C GLU A 157 -15.65 2.32 -10.85
N HIS A 158 -16.35 1.74 -9.86
CA HIS A 158 -16.55 2.37 -8.56
C HIS A 158 -15.23 2.62 -7.81
N VAL A 159 -14.27 1.68 -7.91
CA VAL A 159 -12.91 1.86 -7.36
C VAL A 159 -12.21 3.04 -8.02
N TYR A 160 -12.33 3.21 -9.34
CA TYR A 160 -11.70 4.32 -10.05
C TYR A 160 -12.35 5.66 -9.72
N ASP A 161 -13.67 5.72 -9.61
CA ASP A 161 -14.37 6.94 -9.16
C ASP A 161 -13.88 7.39 -7.78
N LYS A 162 -13.83 6.45 -6.81
CA LYS A 162 -13.36 6.72 -5.45
C LYS A 162 -11.88 7.08 -5.41
N ARG A 163 -11.05 6.42 -6.21
CA ARG A 163 -9.65 6.78 -6.37
C ARG A 163 -9.54 8.23 -6.85
N ASP A 164 -10.21 8.58 -7.94
CA ASP A 164 -10.10 9.90 -8.51
C ASP A 164 -10.64 10.99 -7.56
N GLU A 165 -11.63 10.69 -6.70
CA GLU A 165 -12.04 11.57 -5.59
C GLU A 165 -10.95 11.78 -4.53
N ILE A 166 -10.24 10.72 -4.13
CA ILE A 166 -9.20 10.76 -3.09
C ILE A 166 -7.95 11.51 -3.59
N TRP A 167 -7.65 11.39 -4.87
CA TRP A 167 -6.41 11.88 -5.48
C TRP A 167 -6.52 13.26 -6.17
N LYS A 168 -7.73 13.84 -6.21
CA LYS A 168 -7.96 15.26 -6.54
C LYS A 168 -7.42 16.18 -5.45
#